data_AF-A0A081C3Y9-F1
#
_entry.id   AF-A0A081C3Y9-F1
#
_cell.length_a   1.000
_cell.length_b   1.000
_cell.length_c   1.000
_cell.angle_alpha   90.00
_cell.angle_beta   90.00
_cell.angle_gamma   90.00
#
_symmetry.space_group_name_H-M   'P 1'
#
loop_
_entity.id
_entity.type
_entity.pdbx_description
1 polymer ?
#
loop_
_entity_poly.entity_id
_entity_poly.type
_entity_poly.pdbx_seq_one_letter_code
_entity_poly.pdbx_strand_id
1 'polypeptide(L)'
;MIGIEYDKEVANKTMNRLRKYNNVKIIQGNAVYNIPQEGTIFYFFNPFTEIIMCQFSEMMKKMFQNQKDIQMLYYRPKQLQVFQRDPAWRVQKFEIPINNLDYRFKRLHKYRESYRQYAVITFA
;
A
#
# COMPACT_ATOMS: atom_id res chain seq x y z
N MET A 1 -8.76 0.05 -10.48
CA MET A 1 -7.51 0.13 -9.70
C MET A 1 -6.72 1.34 -10.17
N ILE A 2 -6.19 2.12 -9.23
CA ILE A 2 -5.34 3.28 -9.51
C ILE A 2 -3.95 3.00 -8.94
N GLY A 3 -2.92 3.08 -9.78
CA GLY A 3 -1.52 3.05 -9.35
C GLY A 3 -0.96 4.46 -9.32
N ILE A 4 -0.19 4.79 -8.27
CA ILE A 4 0.55 6.07 -8.21
C ILE A 4 2.03 5.75 -8.27
N GLU A 5 2.74 6.35 -9.21
CA GLU A 5 4.16 6.13 -9.43
C GLU A 5 4.89 7.47 -9.46
N TYR A 6 5.93 7.60 -8.66
CA TYR A 6 6.71 8.83 -8.55
C TYR A 6 7.66 8.98 -9.74
N ASP A 7 8.35 7.89 -10.10
CA ASP A 7 9.33 7.90 -11.18
C ASP A 7 8.63 8.04 -12.55
N LYS A 8 8.96 9.10 -13.27
CA LYS A 8 8.31 9.42 -14.54
C LYS A 8 8.51 8.34 -15.60
N GLU A 9 9.69 7.74 -15.67
CA GLU A 9 9.99 6.73 -16.67
C GLU A 9 9.23 5.43 -16.39
N VAL A 10 9.24 4.99 -15.12
CA VAL A 10 8.48 3.82 -14.66
C VAL A 10 6.98 4.04 -14.84
N ALA A 11 6.46 5.22 -14.51
CA ALA A 11 5.06 5.58 -14.72
C ALA A 11 4.68 5.47 -16.20
N ASN A 12 5.47 6.06 -17.09
CA ASN A 12 5.22 6.04 -18.55
C ASN A 12 5.26 4.62 -19.11
N LYS A 13 6.28 3.83 -18.75
CA LYS A 13 6.38 2.41 -19.14
C LYS A 13 5.18 1.62 -18.65
N THR A 14 4.74 1.87 -17.41
CA THR A 14 3.61 1.17 -16.80
C THR A 14 2.27 1.56 -17.44
N MET A 15 2.04 2.85 -17.70
CA MET A 15 0.90 3.35 -18.47
C MET A 15 0.79 2.65 -19.83
N ASN A 16 1.88 2.65 -20.60
CA ASN A 16 1.91 2.03 -21.91
C ASN A 16 1.63 0.52 -21.86
N ARG A 17 2.24 -0.18 -20.90
CA ARG A 17 2.04 -1.63 -20.71
C ARG A 17 0.60 -1.98 -20.33
N LEU A 18 -0.06 -1.12 -19.55
CA LEU A 18 -1.39 -1.38 -19.00
C LEU A 18 -2.53 -0.69 -19.77
N ARG A 19 -2.24 0.02 -20.87
CA ARG A 19 -3.20 0.80 -21.66
C ARG A 19 -4.44 0.04 -22.15
N LYS A 20 -4.36 -1.29 -22.24
CA LYS A 20 -5.47 -2.16 -22.69
C LYS A 20 -6.50 -2.48 -21.60
N TYR A 21 -6.23 -2.13 -20.34
CA TYR A 21 -7.10 -2.42 -19.20
C TYR A 21 -7.85 -1.16 -18.79
N ASN A 22 -9.12 -1.04 -19.21
CA ASN A 22 -9.94 0.15 -18.97
C ASN A 22 -10.24 0.40 -17.48
N ASN A 23 -10.07 -0.62 -16.64
CA ASN A 23 -10.25 -0.55 -15.19
C ASN A 23 -8.94 -0.25 -14.43
N VAL A 24 -7.86 0.12 -15.13
CA VAL A 24 -6.57 0.48 -14.53
C VAL A 24 -6.16 1.88 -14.99
N LYS A 25 -5.86 2.75 -14.02
CA LYS A 25 -5.29 4.08 -14.26
C LYS A 25 -3.96 4.18 -13.53
N ILE A 26 -2.98 4.84 -14.15
CA ILE A 26 -1.71 5.18 -13.49
C ILE A 26 -1.63 6.69 -13.42
N ILE A 27 -1.32 7.21 -12.23
CA ILE A 27 -1.08 8.62 -11.98
C ILE A 27 0.41 8.78 -11.69
N GLN A 28 1.08 9.63 -12.45
CA GLN A 28 2.46 9.99 -12.18
C GLN A 28 2.48 11.08 -11.10
N GLY A 29 3.20 10.85 -10.00
CA GLY A 29 3.33 11.82 -8.92
C GLY A 29 3.60 11.20 -7.55
N ASN A 30 3.68 12.06 -6.54
CA ASN A 30 3.82 11.63 -5.15
C ASN A 30 2.49 11.07 -4.62
N ALA A 31 2.52 9.86 -4.08
CA ALA A 31 1.36 9.18 -3.52
C ALA A 31 0.65 9.98 -2.42
N VAL A 32 1.38 10.71 -1.57
CA VAL A 32 0.81 11.52 -0.48
C VAL A 32 -0.08 12.65 -1.01
N TYR A 33 0.21 13.19 -2.19
CA TYR A 33 -0.51 14.31 -2.79
C TYR A 33 -1.52 13.92 -3.87
N ASN A 34 -1.51 12.64 -4.28
CA ASN A 34 -2.35 12.14 -5.39
C ASN A 34 -3.30 11.02 -4.94
N ILE A 35 -3.67 11.01 -3.65
CA ILE A 35 -4.59 10.02 -3.09
C ILE A 35 -5.98 10.21 -3.74
N PRO A 36 -6.56 9.18 -4.38
CA PRO A 36 -7.89 9.29 -4.99
C PRO A 36 -8.98 9.41 -3.92
N GLN A 37 -9.89 10.38 -4.07
CA GLN A 37 -10.97 10.63 -3.11
C GLN A 37 -12.03 9.51 -3.10
N GLU A 38 -12.14 8.80 -4.21
CA GLU A 38 -13.02 7.65 -4.39
C GLU A 38 -12.41 6.33 -3.91
N GLY A 39 -11.17 6.37 -3.39
CA GLY A 39 -10.46 5.18 -2.92
C GLY A 39 -11.05 4.62 -1.62
N THR A 40 -11.31 3.32 -1.59
CA THR A 40 -11.77 2.60 -0.38
C THR A 40 -10.71 1.64 0.16
N ILE A 41 -9.88 1.07 -0.71
CA ILE A 41 -8.78 0.16 -0.34
C ILE A 41 -7.47 0.73 -0.88
N PHE A 42 -6.53 0.97 0.03
CA PHE A 42 -5.22 1.52 -0.25
C PHE A 42 -4.16 0.46 -0.01
N TYR A 43 -3.52 -0.01 -1.08
CA TYR A 43 -2.40 -0.93 -0.98
C TYR A 43 -1.09 -0.16 -1.11
N PHE A 44 -0.16 -0.41 -0.19
CA PHE A 44 1.19 0.11 -0.30
C PHE A 44 2.22 -0.89 0.20
N PHE A 45 3.39 -0.78 -0.41
CA PHE A 45 4.56 -1.59 -0.10
C PHE A 45 5.67 -0.66 0.35
N ASN A 46 6.47 -1.10 1.32
CA ASN A 46 7.59 -0.33 1.82
C ASN A 46 8.70 -0.15 0.76
N PRO A 47 9.06 1.09 0.41
CA PRO A 47 10.26 1.66 1.04
C PRO A 47 10.06 3.10 1.59
N PHE A 48 8.85 3.51 1.97
CA PHE A 48 8.64 4.84 2.52
C PHE A 48 9.36 5.05 3.86
N THR A 49 9.98 6.21 4.03
CA THR A 49 10.58 6.62 5.31
C THR A 49 9.48 6.90 6.33
N GLU A 50 9.84 6.92 7.62
CA GLU A 50 8.90 7.26 8.70
C GLU A 50 8.20 8.61 8.45
N ILE A 51 8.94 9.62 7.98
CA ILE A 51 8.42 10.96 7.67
C ILE A 51 7.30 10.89 6.62
N ILE A 52 7.52 10.15 5.52
CA ILE A 52 6.51 10.01 4.46
C ILE A 52 5.28 9.26 4.99
N MET A 53 5.49 8.25 5.85
CA MET A 53 4.40 7.52 6.47
C MET A 53 3.59 8.39 7.43
N CYS A 54 4.21 9.29 8.18
CA CYS A 54 3.51 10.29 9.00
C CYS A 54 2.67 11.22 8.12
N GLN A 55 3.25 11.77 7.04
CA GLN A 55 2.51 12.62 6.11
C GLN A 55 1.33 11.90 5.47
N PHE A 56 1.53 10.64 5.09
CA PHE A 56 0.47 9.79 4.55
C PHE A 56 -0.65 9.57 5.57
N SER A 57 -0.31 9.22 6.82
CA SER A 57 -1.27 9.11 7.93
C SER A 57 -2.11 10.38 8.10
N GLU A 58 -1.47 11.55 8.17
CA GLU A 58 -2.18 12.83 8.29
C GLU A 58 -3.10 13.11 7.10
N MET A 59 -2.64 12.82 5.88
CA MET A 59 -3.47 13.01 4.69
C MET A 59 -4.68 12.08 4.69
N MET A 60 -4.47 10.81 5.06
CA MET A 60 -5.56 9.84 5.15
C MET A 60 -6.60 10.28 6.18
N LYS A 61 -6.20 10.73 7.38
CA LYS A 61 -7.12 11.32 8.36
C LYS A 61 -7.88 12.50 7.79
N LYS A 62 -7.17 13.47 7.22
CA LYS A 62 -7.77 14.69 6.65
C LYS A 62 -8.84 14.37 5.60
N MET A 63 -8.59 13.39 4.75
CA MET A 63 -9.48 13.06 3.62
C MET A 63 -10.62 12.12 4.03
N PHE A 64 -10.37 11.19 4.96
CA PHE A 64 -11.20 10.00 5.11
C PHE A 64 -11.64 9.68 6.54
N GLN A 65 -11.24 10.45 7.57
CA GLN A 65 -11.59 10.12 8.97
C GLN A 65 -13.09 9.94 9.24
N ASN A 66 -13.94 10.58 8.44
CA ASN A 66 -15.40 10.50 8.56
C ASN A 66 -16.04 9.48 7.60
N GLN A 67 -15.24 8.78 6.80
CA GLN A 67 -15.71 7.77 5.87
C GLN A 67 -15.65 6.38 6.50
N LYS A 68 -16.73 5.62 6.31
CA LYS A 68 -16.76 4.21 6.68
C LYS A 68 -16.05 3.39 5.60
N ASP A 69 -15.54 2.22 5.97
CA ASP A 69 -15.00 1.20 5.04
C ASP A 69 -13.66 1.52 4.36
N ILE A 70 -12.87 2.43 4.94
CA ILE A 70 -11.51 2.71 4.48
C ILE A 70 -10.55 1.66 5.05
N GLN A 71 -9.82 0.98 4.15
CA GLN A 71 -8.85 -0.04 4.52
C GLN A 71 -7.50 0.23 3.87
N MET A 72 -6.45 0.19 4.69
CA MET A 72 -5.07 0.29 4.25
C MET A 72 -4.39 -1.07 4.42
N LEU A 73 -3.93 -1.67 3.32
CA LEU A 73 -3.17 -2.91 3.31
C LEU A 73 -1.68 -2.61 3.11
N TYR A 74 -0.90 -2.73 4.18
CA TYR A 74 0.53 -2.46 4.19
C TYR A 74 1.34 -3.75 4.11
N TYR A 75 2.00 -3.97 2.97
CA TYR A 75 2.90 -5.12 2.77
C TYR A 75 4.34 -4.81 3.20
N ARG A 76 4.95 -5.71 3.98
CA ARG A 76 6.25 -5.55 4.67
C ARG A 76 6.31 -4.25 5.49
N PRO A 77 5.49 -4.14 6.55
CA PRO A 77 5.26 -2.87 7.23
C PRO A 77 6.43 -2.46 8.14
N LYS A 78 7.50 -1.87 7.56
CA LYS A 78 8.68 -1.46 8.33
C LYS A 78 8.46 -0.24 9.24
N GLN A 79 7.49 0.62 8.90
CA GLN A 79 7.18 1.85 9.65
C GLN A 79 5.81 1.76 10.35
N LEU A 80 5.43 0.57 10.83
CA LEU A 80 4.10 0.33 11.39
C LEU A 80 3.82 1.13 12.66
N GLN A 81 4.87 1.52 13.39
CA GLN A 81 4.78 2.32 14.62
C GLN A 81 4.12 3.68 14.40
N VAL A 82 4.18 4.24 13.18
CA VAL A 82 3.50 5.49 12.83
C VAL A 82 1.99 5.39 13.07
N PHE A 83 1.39 4.25 12.73
CA PHE A 83 -0.03 4.02 12.95
C PHE A 83 -0.32 3.50 14.35
N GLN A 84 0.56 2.68 14.94
CA GLN A 84 0.32 2.10 16.26
C GLN A 84 0.35 3.12 17.41
N ARG A 85 1.05 4.25 17.24
CA ARG A 85 1.18 5.30 18.26
C ARG A 85 0.04 6.32 18.23
N ASP A 86 -0.76 6.32 17.17
CA ASP A 86 -1.84 7.28 16.97
C ASP A 86 -3.20 6.58 17.20
N PRO A 87 -3.98 7.01 18.20
CA PRO A 87 -5.24 6.35 18.58
C PRO A 87 -6.34 6.48 17.52
N ALA A 88 -6.17 7.33 16.50
CA ALA A 88 -7.09 7.39 15.36
C ALA A 88 -7.06 6.12 14.49
N TRP A 89 -6.04 5.26 14.66
CA TRP A 89 -5.86 4.06 13.87
C TRP A 89 -6.01 2.78 14.69
N ARG A 90 -6.63 1.79 14.05
CA ARG A 90 -6.60 0.40 14.47
C ARG A 90 -5.71 -0.39 13.53
N VAL A 91 -4.78 -1.16 14.10
CA VAL A 91 -3.77 -1.93 13.35
C VAL A 91 -3.93 -3.42 13.63
N GLN A 92 -4.11 -4.24 12.59
CA GLN A 92 -4.14 -5.69 12.66
C GLN A 92 -2.99 -6.27 11.83
N LYS A 93 -2.13 -7.10 12.44
CA LYS A 93 -0.99 -7.73 11.76
C LYS A 93 -1.37 -9.13 11.29
N PHE A 94 -0.85 -9.51 10.12
CA PHE A 94 -1.03 -10.84 9.55
C PHE A 94 0.28 -11.37 9.03
N GLU A 95 0.50 -12.67 9.22
CA GLU A 95 1.59 -13.40 8.61
C GLU A 95 1.01 -14.49 7.73
N ILE A 96 1.36 -14.48 6.44
CA ILE A 96 0.93 -15.48 5.49
C ILE A 96 2.12 -16.41 5.20
N PRO A 97 2.06 -17.69 5.61
CA PRO A 97 3.09 -18.67 5.31
C PRO A 97 3.31 -18.84 3.80
N ILE A 98 4.57 -18.89 3.36
CA ILE A 98 4.91 -18.97 1.92
C ILE A 98 4.63 -20.37 1.35
N ASN A 99 4.61 -21.41 2.18
CA ASN A 99 4.22 -22.76 1.79
C ASN A 99 2.77 -22.85 1.27
N ASN A 100 1.92 -21.87 1.57
CA ASN A 100 0.55 -21.76 1.07
C ASN A 100 0.42 -20.93 -0.23
N LEU A 101 1.53 -20.50 -0.84
CA LEU A 101 1.56 -19.77 -2.11
C LEU A 101 2.03 -20.69 -3.26
N ASP A 102 1.37 -20.56 -4.43
CA ASP A 102 1.52 -21.37 -5.64
C ASP A 102 3.00 -21.70 -5.99
N TYR A 103 3.26 -22.96 -6.41
CA TYR A 103 4.57 -23.55 -6.69
C TYR A 103 5.45 -22.71 -7.64
N ARG A 104 4.85 -21.90 -8.52
CA ARG A 104 5.56 -20.99 -9.43
C ARG A 104 6.38 -19.90 -8.69
N PHE A 105 6.03 -19.57 -7.45
CA PHE A 105 6.76 -18.60 -6.62
C PHE A 105 8.01 -19.17 -5.95
N LYS A 106 8.03 -20.48 -5.64
CA LYS A 106 9.18 -21.15 -5.00
C LYS A 106 10.45 -21.06 -5.84
N ARG A 107 10.32 -20.96 -7.17
CA ARG A 107 11.44 -20.98 -8.12
C ARG A 107 12.16 -19.64 -8.27
N LEU A 108 11.49 -18.52 -7.96
CA LEU A 108 12.04 -17.17 -8.12
C LEU A 108 12.67 -16.60 -6.85
N HIS A 109 12.39 -17.18 -5.68
CA HIS A 109 12.82 -16.63 -4.39
C HIS A 109 13.75 -17.61 -3.69
N LYS A 110 15.05 -17.47 -3.95
CA LYS A 110 16.13 -18.23 -3.30
C LYS A 110 16.39 -17.80 -1.83
N TYR A 111 15.45 -17.07 -1.19
CA TYR A 111 15.66 -16.37 0.08
C TYR A 111 14.68 -16.76 1.20
N ARG A 112 15.26 -17.41 2.22
CA ARG A 112 15.07 -17.41 3.70
C ARG A 112 13.78 -16.99 4.45
N GLU A 113 12.82 -16.25 3.90
CA GLU A 113 11.62 -15.89 4.70
C GLU A 113 10.57 -17.01 4.60
N SER A 114 10.07 -17.52 5.73
CA SER A 114 9.01 -18.55 5.77
C SER A 114 7.59 -17.96 5.69
N TYR A 115 7.47 -16.63 5.82
CA TYR A 115 6.20 -15.91 5.86
C TYR A 115 6.28 -14.54 5.17
N ARG A 116 5.13 -14.02 4.77
CA ARG A 116 4.94 -12.64 4.32
C ARG A 116 4.17 -11.85 5.38
N GLN A 117 4.69 -10.69 5.74
CA GLN A 117 4.07 -9.83 6.75
C GLN A 117 3.19 -8.76 6.10
N TYR A 118 1.99 -8.61 6.63
CA TYR A 118 1.02 -7.59 6.26
C TYR A 118 0.49 -6.90 7.51
N ALA A 119 0.05 -5.66 7.36
CA ALA A 119 -0.82 -5.01 8.32
C ALA A 119 -2.06 -4.47 7.60
N VAL A 120 -3.23 -4.71 8.18
CA VAL A 120 -4.46 -4.01 7.83
C VAL A 120 -4.63 -2.88 8.83
N ILE A 121 -4.78 -1.67 8.31
CA ILE A 121 -4.94 -0.45 9.10
C ILE A 121 -6.29 0.15 8.74
N THR A 122 -7.10 0.46 9.75
CA THR A 122 -8.41 1.11 9.59
C THR A 122 -8.51 2.28 10.56
N PHE A 123 -9.43 3.20 10.35
CA PHE A 123 -9.82 4.13 11.42
C PHE A 123 -10.35 3.35 12.64
N ALA A 124 -10.11 3.90 13.83
CA ALA A 124 -10.57 3.38 15.11
C ALA A 124 -12.04 3.75 15.39
#